data_AF-A0ABC8SJP5-F1
#
_entry.id   AF-A0ABC8SJP5-F1
#
_cell.length_a   1.000
_cell.length_b   1.000
_cell.length_c   1.000
_cell.angle_alpha   90.00
_cell.angle_beta   90.00
_cell.angle_gamma   90.00
#
_symmetry.space_group_name_H-M   'P 1'
#
loop_
_entity.id
_entity.type
_entity.pdbx_description
1 polymer ?
#
loop_
_entity_poly.entity_id
_entity_poly.type
_entity_poly.pdbx_seq_one_letter_code
_entity_poly.pdbx_strand_id
1 'polypeptide(L)'
;MLLVQFGGPDAISSYASSIFKAAGYSGGLATTMMAITQLPFAALSMLLMDKCGRRPLLMVTSAGACSGCLLAGLGFLLKAHYQGEELTAIFVLAGILIYSAFFSMGMGGTPWVIMSEIFPINIKGPGGSLVTLANWFSSWIVTYAFNFAFEWSSAGVFFMFAIICCSLLVFVAKLVPETKGRTLEEIQASMTLLQ
;
A
#
# COMPACT_ATOMS: atom_id res chain seq x y z
N MET A 1 9.10 -4.15 -1.76
CA MET A 1 8.39 -4.20 -3.06
C MET A 1 7.29 -5.24 -3.06
N LEU A 2 7.63 -6.53 -3.02
CA LEU A 2 6.63 -7.61 -3.09
C LEU A 2 5.47 -7.44 -2.09
N LEU A 3 5.79 -7.26 -0.80
CA LEU A 3 4.77 -7.07 0.25
C LEU A 3 3.89 -5.83 0.04
N VAL A 4 4.41 -4.78 -0.62
CA VAL A 4 3.63 -3.57 -0.94
C VAL A 4 2.63 -3.88 -2.04
N GLN A 5 3.03 -4.63 -3.07
CA GLN A 5 2.16 -5.03 -4.17
C GLN A 5 1.11 -6.06 -3.75
N PHE A 6 1.47 -7.00 -2.88
CA PHE A 6 0.51 -7.92 -2.27
C PHE A 6 -0.54 -7.20 -1.40
N GLY A 7 -0.25 -5.99 -0.91
CA GLY A 7 -1.21 -5.12 -0.25
C GLY A 7 -2.31 -4.56 -1.18
N GLY A 8 -2.30 -4.91 -2.46
CA GLY A 8 -3.36 -4.63 -3.42
C GLY A 8 -3.49 -3.21 -3.98
N PRO A 9 -2.48 -2.31 -3.97
CA PRO A 9 -2.69 -0.93 -4.41
C PRO A 9 -3.11 -0.82 -5.88
N ASP A 10 -2.50 -1.63 -6.75
CA ASP A 10 -2.81 -1.66 -8.18
C ASP A 10 -4.18 -2.30 -8.44
N ALA A 11 -4.54 -3.34 -7.69
CA ALA A 11 -5.84 -3.97 -7.78
C ALA A 11 -6.95 -3.02 -7.33
N ILE A 12 -6.78 -2.34 -6.19
CA ILE A 12 -7.73 -1.35 -5.67
C ILE A 12 -7.86 -0.20 -6.67
N SER A 13 -6.76 0.31 -7.22
CA SER A 13 -6.81 1.41 -8.19
C SER A 13 -7.49 1.00 -9.51
N SER A 14 -7.21 -0.20 -10.00
CA SER A 14 -7.79 -0.72 -11.26
C SER A 14 -9.28 -1.04 -11.13
N TYR A 15 -9.71 -1.56 -9.98
CA TYR A 15 -11.10 -1.94 -9.73
C TYR A 15 -11.87 -0.94 -8.88
N ALA A 16 -11.32 0.24 -8.59
CA ALA A 16 -11.92 1.24 -7.70
C ALA A 16 -13.38 1.54 -8.04
N SER A 17 -13.69 1.80 -9.32
CA SER A 17 -15.06 2.08 -9.77
C SER A 17 -16.02 0.92 -9.48
N SER A 18 -15.57 -0.32 -9.72
CA SER A 18 -16.36 -1.53 -9.45
C SER A 18 -16.57 -1.75 -7.95
N ILE A 19 -15.54 -1.50 -7.13
CA ILE A 19 -15.61 -1.61 -5.68
C ILE A 19 -16.62 -0.60 -5.10
N PHE A 20 -16.56 0.65 -5.56
CA PHE A 20 -17.50 1.68 -5.10
C PHE A 20 -18.93 1.43 -5.55
N LYS A 21 -19.12 0.95 -6.80
CA LYS A 21 -20.44 0.50 -7.26
C LYS A 21 -20.97 -0.67 -6.42
N ALA A 22 -20.12 -1.63 -6.09
CA ALA A 22 -20.49 -2.75 -5.21
C ALA A 22 -20.84 -2.28 -3.79
N ALA A 23 -20.27 -1.17 -3.32
CA ALA A 23 -20.61 -0.55 -2.04
C ALA A 23 -21.90 0.29 -2.06
N GLY A 24 -22.50 0.54 -3.25
CA GLY A 24 -23.71 1.36 -3.40
C GLY A 24 -23.44 2.82 -3.74
N TYR A 25 -22.20 3.19 -4.09
CA TYR A 25 -21.83 4.57 -4.43
C TYR A 25 -21.58 4.76 -5.94
N SER A 26 -21.67 6.00 -6.42
CA SER A 26 -21.34 6.32 -7.82
C SER A 26 -19.85 6.11 -8.07
N GLY A 27 -19.51 5.11 -8.89
CA GLY A 27 -18.13 4.73 -9.17
C GLY A 27 -17.28 5.91 -9.70
N GLY A 28 -17.83 6.75 -10.58
CA GLY A 28 -17.09 7.87 -11.18
C GLY A 28 -16.78 9.00 -10.20
N LEU A 29 -17.71 9.32 -9.29
CA LEU A 29 -17.47 10.34 -8.27
C LEU A 29 -16.44 9.86 -7.24
N ALA A 30 -16.56 8.63 -6.76
CA ALA A 30 -15.66 8.09 -5.76
C ALA A 30 -14.22 7.89 -6.29
N THR A 31 -14.04 7.46 -7.54
CA THR A 31 -12.70 7.40 -8.14
C THR A 31 -12.06 8.77 -8.28
N THR A 32 -12.85 9.79 -8.60
CA THR A 32 -12.38 11.17 -8.67
C THR A 32 -11.96 11.68 -7.29
N MET A 33 -12.75 11.40 -6.25
CA MET A 33 -12.40 11.73 -4.86
C MET A 33 -11.12 11.04 -4.40
N MET A 34 -10.92 9.77 -4.80
CA MET A 34 -9.70 9.03 -4.53
C MET A 34 -8.49 9.73 -5.17
N ALA A 35 -8.57 10.06 -6.46
CA ALA A 35 -7.50 10.75 -7.18
C ALA A 35 -7.18 12.14 -6.57
N ILE A 36 -8.21 12.93 -6.24
CA ILE A 36 -8.03 14.23 -5.59
C ILE A 36 -7.33 14.08 -4.24
N THR A 37 -7.64 13.03 -3.48
CA THR A 37 -7.01 12.76 -2.18
C THR A 37 -5.55 12.33 -2.35
N GLN A 38 -5.20 11.58 -3.40
CA GLN A 38 -3.82 11.14 -3.61
C GLN A 38 -2.85 12.29 -3.85
N LEU A 39 -3.25 13.32 -4.59
CA LEU A 39 -2.38 14.45 -4.98
C LEU A 39 -1.71 15.19 -3.81
N PRO A 40 -2.46 15.72 -2.81
CA PRO A 40 -1.84 16.43 -1.69
C PRO A 40 -1.01 15.50 -0.80
N PHE A 41 -1.43 14.25 -0.62
CA PHE A 41 -0.67 13.28 0.18
C PHE A 41 0.63 12.84 -0.51
N ALA A 42 0.63 12.75 -1.85
CA ALA A 42 1.84 12.53 -2.63
C ALA A 42 2.80 13.73 -2.52
N ALA A 43 2.30 14.98 -2.58
CA ALA A 43 3.13 16.16 -2.36
C ALA A 43 3.71 16.19 -0.93
N LEU A 44 2.88 15.84 0.07
CA LEU A 44 3.30 15.74 1.46
C LEU A 44 4.34 14.63 1.67
N SER A 45 4.28 13.54 0.89
CA SER A 45 5.25 12.44 0.97
C SER A 45 6.69 12.92 0.77
N MET A 46 6.91 13.80 -0.21
CA MET A 46 8.25 14.33 -0.51
C MET A 46 8.80 15.13 0.67
N LEU A 47 7.97 16.00 1.25
CA LEU A 47 8.35 16.81 2.41
C LEU A 47 8.59 15.97 3.67
N LEU A 48 7.76 14.95 3.89
CA LEU A 48 7.88 14.07 5.06
C LEU A 48 9.04 13.08 4.94
N MET A 49 9.36 12.61 3.73
CA MET A 49 10.46 11.67 3.51
C MET A 49 11.81 12.26 3.93
N ASP A 50 12.01 13.55 3.67
CA ASP A 50 13.22 14.27 4.07
C ASP A 50 13.24 14.59 5.57
N LYS A 51 12.08 14.95 6.16
CA LYS A 51 12.00 15.35 7.57
C LYS A 51 11.91 14.19 8.56
N CYS A 52 11.08 13.19 8.31
CA CYS A 52 10.78 12.11 9.27
C CYS A 52 11.68 10.88 9.12
N GLY A 53 12.36 10.74 7.97
CA GLY A 53 13.10 9.52 7.64
C GLY A 53 12.22 8.47 6.97
N ARG A 54 12.86 7.41 6.48
CA ARG A 54 12.23 6.46 5.55
C ARG A 54 11.45 5.38 6.31
N ARG A 55 11.98 4.90 7.44
CA ARG A 55 11.37 3.83 8.22
C ARG A 55 10.12 4.28 8.99
N PRO A 56 10.10 5.41 9.74
CA PRO A 56 8.90 5.89 10.41
C PRO A 56 7.78 6.19 9.43
N LEU A 57 8.11 6.77 8.27
CA LEU A 57 7.14 7.05 7.21
C LEU A 57 6.50 5.75 6.69
N LEU A 58 7.29 4.71 6.42
CA LEU A 58 6.77 3.41 6.01
C LEU A 58 5.93 2.73 7.09
N MET A 59 6.29 2.85 8.37
CA MET A 59 5.51 2.27 9.46
C MET A 59 4.15 2.95 9.59
N VAL A 60 4.10 4.29 9.61
CA VAL A 60 2.86 5.06 9.73
C VAL A 60 1.94 4.80 8.54
N THR A 61 2.51 4.76 7.33
CA THR A 61 1.73 4.52 6.11
C THR A 61 1.23 3.09 6.01
N SER A 62 2.02 2.09 6.42
CA SER A 62 1.56 0.70 6.52
C SER A 62 0.45 0.52 7.56
N ALA A 63 0.54 1.22 8.70
CA ALA A 63 -0.50 1.21 9.74
C ALA A 63 -1.82 1.83 9.22
N GLY A 64 -1.71 2.97 8.55
CA GLY A 64 -2.85 3.67 7.96
C GLY A 64 -3.51 2.91 6.80
N ALA A 65 -2.73 2.19 6.00
CA ALA A 65 -3.28 1.30 4.98
C ALA A 65 -3.96 0.08 5.58
N CYS A 66 -3.38 -0.52 6.63
CA CYS A 66 -4.00 -1.61 7.37
C CYS A 66 -5.36 -1.18 7.95
N SER A 67 -5.44 -0.01 8.61
CA SER A 67 -6.69 0.50 9.14
C SER A 67 -7.70 0.83 8.04
N GLY A 68 -7.27 1.39 6.91
CA GLY A 68 -8.12 1.63 5.74
C GLY A 68 -8.73 0.33 5.16
N CYS A 69 -7.92 -0.71 5.00
CA CYS A 69 -8.39 -2.03 4.56
C CYS A 69 -9.34 -2.68 5.57
N LEU A 70 -9.06 -2.58 6.88
CA LEU A 70 -9.96 -3.08 7.92
C LEU A 70 -11.31 -2.37 7.89
N LEU A 71 -11.33 -1.04 7.74
CA LEU A 71 -12.56 -0.26 7.63
C LEU A 71 -13.37 -0.65 6.39
N ALA A 72 -12.72 -0.82 5.24
CA ALA A 72 -13.39 -1.26 4.02
C ALA A 72 -13.95 -2.69 4.16
N GLY A 73 -13.19 -3.61 4.75
CA GLY A 73 -13.63 -4.98 5.03
C GLY A 73 -14.82 -5.03 5.99
N LEU A 74 -14.81 -4.22 7.05
CA LEU A 74 -15.94 -4.07 7.97
C LEU A 74 -17.17 -3.49 7.27
N GLY A 75 -17.00 -2.53 6.36
CA GLY A 75 -18.09 -1.99 5.54
C GLY A 75 -18.79 -3.10 4.73
N PHE A 76 -18.03 -3.91 4.00
CA PHE A 76 -18.59 -5.04 3.25
C PHE A 76 -19.19 -6.13 4.13
N LEU A 77 -18.64 -6.36 5.34
CA LEU A 77 -19.19 -7.31 6.30
C LEU A 77 -20.55 -6.82 6.86
N LEU A 78 -20.67 -5.52 7.16
CA LEU A 78 -21.93 -4.91 7.59
C LEU A 78 -23.01 -4.99 6.51
N LYS A 79 -22.63 -4.84 5.24
CA LYS A 79 -23.52 -5.05 4.09
C LYS A 79 -24.14 -6.45 4.10
N ALA A 80 -23.33 -7.46 4.40
CA ALA A 80 -23.76 -8.85 4.40
C ALA A 80 -24.73 -9.19 5.55
N HIS A 81 -24.62 -8.52 6.70
CA HIS A 81 -25.39 -8.86 7.91
C HIS A 81 -26.57 -7.93 8.24
N TYR A 82 -26.49 -6.63 7.97
CA TYR A 82 -27.42 -5.63 8.53
C TYR A 82 -28.23 -4.83 7.49
N GLN A 83 -28.07 -5.08 6.18
CA GLN A 83 -28.78 -4.38 5.09
C GLN A 83 -28.74 -2.84 5.13
N GLY A 84 -27.81 -2.24 5.88
CA GLY A 84 -27.59 -0.78 5.90
C GLY A 84 -26.74 -0.33 4.71
N GLU A 85 -27.36 -0.11 3.56
CA GLU A 85 -26.66 0.27 2.31
C GLU A 85 -25.90 1.60 2.43
N GLU A 86 -26.49 2.61 3.06
CA GLU A 86 -25.84 3.93 3.21
C GLU A 86 -24.60 3.87 4.12
N LEU A 87 -24.71 3.19 5.27
CA LEU A 87 -23.60 3.04 6.19
C LEU A 87 -22.45 2.27 5.54
N THR A 88 -22.76 1.18 4.82
CA THR A 88 -21.79 0.40 4.05
C THR A 88 -20.99 1.28 3.08
N ALA A 89 -21.68 2.10 2.30
CA ALA A 89 -21.05 2.97 1.31
C ALA A 89 -20.08 3.95 1.98
N ILE A 90 -20.47 4.54 3.11
CA ILE A 90 -19.63 5.48 3.87
C ILE A 90 -18.38 4.79 4.41
N PHE A 91 -18.51 3.59 5.02
CA PHE A 91 -17.37 2.85 5.56
C PHE A 91 -16.37 2.41 4.48
N VAL A 92 -16.87 1.90 3.35
CA VAL A 92 -16.02 1.49 2.23
C VAL A 92 -15.34 2.71 1.58
N LEU A 93 -16.07 3.80 1.37
CA LEU A 93 -15.52 5.04 0.84
C LEU A 93 -14.41 5.58 1.76
N ALA A 94 -14.70 5.73 3.05
CA ALA A 94 -13.73 6.21 4.03
C ALA A 94 -12.50 5.29 4.11
N GLY A 95 -12.70 3.97 4.13
CA GLY A 95 -11.61 2.99 4.19
C GLY A 95 -10.67 3.07 2.98
N ILE A 96 -11.22 3.15 1.76
CA ILE A 96 -10.42 3.24 0.53
C ILE A 96 -9.74 4.61 0.42
N LEU A 97 -10.39 5.70 0.82
CA LEU A 97 -9.76 7.02 0.84
C LEU A 97 -8.60 7.08 1.84
N ILE A 98 -8.79 6.53 3.05
CA ILE A 98 -7.72 6.41 4.05
C ILE A 98 -6.57 5.56 3.50
N TYR A 99 -6.87 4.36 2.98
CA TYR A 99 -5.87 3.49 2.37
C TYR A 99 -5.07 4.23 1.29
N SER A 100 -5.77 4.89 0.37
CA SER A 100 -5.19 5.62 -0.75
C SER A 100 -4.33 6.81 -0.28
N ALA A 101 -4.78 7.56 0.72
CA ALA A 101 -4.04 8.69 1.27
C ALA A 101 -2.72 8.25 1.91
N PHE A 102 -2.76 7.24 2.77
CA PHE A 102 -1.57 6.69 3.41
C PHE A 102 -0.64 5.99 2.42
N PHE A 103 -1.19 5.31 1.41
CA PHE A 103 -0.39 4.72 0.35
C PHE A 103 0.41 5.78 -0.42
N SER A 104 -0.25 6.85 -0.87
CA SER A 104 0.40 7.98 -1.55
C SER A 104 1.38 8.73 -0.66
N MET A 105 1.16 8.77 0.66
CA MET A 105 2.05 9.45 1.60
C MET A 105 3.43 8.77 1.77
N GLY A 106 3.57 7.47 1.50
CA GLY A 106 4.85 6.81 1.77
C GLY A 106 5.09 5.48 1.11
N MET A 107 4.10 4.60 0.99
CA MET A 107 4.30 3.29 0.36
C MET A 107 4.51 3.38 -1.16
N GLY A 108 4.03 4.44 -1.82
CA GLY A 108 4.23 4.63 -3.25
C GLY A 108 5.68 4.94 -3.65
N GLY A 109 6.37 5.79 -2.88
CA GLY A 109 7.72 6.29 -3.25
C GLY A 109 8.86 5.74 -2.39
N THR A 110 8.65 5.61 -1.08
CA THR A 110 9.74 5.28 -0.12
C THR A 110 10.42 3.94 -0.41
N PRO A 111 9.70 2.86 -0.77
CA PRO A 111 10.35 1.60 -1.10
C PRO A 111 11.34 1.73 -2.26
N TRP A 112 11.05 2.59 -3.26
CA TRP A 112 11.92 2.77 -4.43
C TRP A 112 13.21 3.50 -4.05
N VAL A 113 13.09 4.48 -3.17
CA VAL A 113 14.24 5.18 -2.60
C VAL A 113 15.11 4.21 -1.80
N ILE A 114 14.52 3.44 -0.87
CA ILE A 114 15.24 2.44 -0.08
C ILE A 114 15.92 1.41 -0.98
N MET A 115 15.26 0.94 -2.04
CA MET A 115 15.84 0.02 -3.01
C MET A 115 17.12 0.61 -3.63
N SER A 116 17.08 1.88 -4.02
CA SER A 116 18.25 2.57 -4.56
C SER A 116 19.35 2.84 -3.53
N GLU A 117 19.03 2.91 -2.23
CA GLU A 117 19.99 3.13 -1.15
C GLU A 117 20.66 1.82 -0.69
N ILE A 118 19.95 0.69 -0.78
CA ILE A 118 20.45 -0.63 -0.34
C ILE A 118 21.41 -1.25 -1.36
N PHE A 119 21.16 -1.11 -2.66
CA PHE A 119 21.96 -1.79 -3.67
C PHE A 119 23.31 -1.08 -3.93
N PRO A 120 24.45 -1.82 -3.87
CA PRO A 120 25.75 -1.31 -4.30
C PRO A 120 25.76 -0.93 -5.77
N ILE A 121 26.52 0.11 -6.11
CA ILE A 121 26.61 0.68 -7.47
C ILE A 121 26.86 -0.42 -8.52
N ASN A 122 27.70 -1.39 -8.20
CA ASN A 122 28.10 -2.49 -9.09
C ASN A 122 26.96 -3.45 -9.46
N ILE A 123 25.94 -3.59 -8.60
CA ILE A 123 24.80 -4.51 -8.82
C ILE A 123 23.45 -3.79 -8.86
N LYS A 124 23.44 -2.46 -8.71
CA LYS A 124 22.22 -1.63 -8.69
C LYS A 124 21.41 -1.76 -9.98
N GLY A 125 22.09 -1.82 -11.13
CA GLY A 125 21.44 -2.06 -12.42
C GLY A 125 20.66 -3.38 -12.46
N PRO A 126 21.35 -4.54 -12.43
CA PRO A 126 20.67 -5.84 -12.50
C PRO A 126 19.73 -6.12 -11.31
N GLY A 127 20.11 -5.71 -10.10
CA GLY A 127 19.27 -5.87 -8.90
C GLY A 127 17.99 -5.04 -8.96
N GLY A 128 18.09 -3.78 -9.40
CA GLY A 128 16.94 -2.90 -9.59
C GLY A 128 15.99 -3.42 -10.67
N SER A 129 16.52 -3.93 -11.79
CA SER A 129 15.70 -4.54 -12.85
C SER A 129 14.94 -5.77 -12.37
N LEU A 130 15.59 -6.67 -11.61
CA LEU A 130 14.93 -7.85 -11.07
C LEU A 130 13.83 -7.49 -10.06
N VAL A 131 14.08 -6.52 -9.18
CA VAL A 131 13.07 -6.02 -8.23
C VAL A 131 11.89 -5.39 -8.95
N THR A 132 12.15 -4.61 -10.01
CA THR A 132 11.12 -3.99 -10.82
C THR A 132 10.27 -5.04 -11.54
N LEU A 133 10.91 -6.04 -12.17
CA LEU A 133 10.22 -7.16 -12.80
C LEU A 133 9.33 -7.90 -11.80
N ALA A 134 9.87 -8.24 -10.62
CA ALA A 134 9.14 -8.94 -9.58
C ALA A 134 7.96 -8.09 -9.03
N ASN A 135 8.12 -6.77 -8.95
CA ASN A 135 7.08 -5.83 -8.55
C ASN A 135 5.89 -5.85 -9.52
N TRP A 136 6.16 -5.68 -10.82
CA TRP A 136 5.12 -5.67 -11.85
C TRP A 136 4.49 -7.04 -12.05
N PHE A 137 5.28 -8.11 -11.96
CA PHE A 137 4.76 -9.47 -12.02
C PHE A 137 3.81 -9.77 -10.85
N SER A 138 4.18 -9.35 -9.64
CA SER A 138 3.30 -9.48 -8.46
C SER A 138 2.03 -8.63 -8.59
N SER A 139 2.17 -7.40 -9.11
CA SER A 139 1.02 -6.53 -9.43
C SER A 139 0.01 -7.23 -10.34
N TRP A 140 0.51 -7.83 -11.42
CA TRP A 140 -0.32 -8.54 -12.39
C TRP A 140 -1.04 -9.72 -11.76
N ILE A 141 -0.34 -10.54 -10.97
CA ILE A 141 -0.94 -11.68 -10.26
C ILE A 141 -2.04 -11.20 -9.31
N VAL A 142 -1.77 -10.18 -8.48
CA VAL A 142 -2.71 -9.68 -7.48
C VAL A 142 -3.94 -9.05 -8.15
N THR A 143 -3.73 -8.28 -9.22
CA THR A 143 -4.83 -7.65 -9.96
C THR A 143 -5.71 -8.69 -10.66
N TYR A 144 -5.10 -9.74 -11.24
CA TYR A 144 -5.84 -10.85 -11.83
C TYR A 144 -6.62 -11.64 -10.78
N ALA A 145 -5.96 -12.04 -9.69
CA ALA A 145 -6.57 -12.79 -8.59
C ALA A 145 -7.67 -12.00 -7.86
N PHE A 146 -7.55 -10.67 -7.79
CA PHE A 146 -8.53 -9.79 -7.17
C PHE A 146 -9.92 -9.96 -7.77
N ASN A 147 -10.04 -10.09 -9.10
CA ASN A 147 -11.33 -10.22 -9.74
C ASN A 147 -12.11 -11.44 -9.22
N PHE A 148 -11.48 -12.62 -9.21
CA PHE A 148 -12.06 -13.86 -8.70
C PHE A 148 -12.30 -13.81 -7.19
N ALA A 149 -11.35 -13.26 -6.43
CA ALA A 149 -11.46 -13.19 -4.98
C ALA A 149 -12.58 -12.22 -4.55
N PHE A 150 -12.78 -11.13 -5.29
CA PHE A 150 -13.81 -10.12 -5.02
C PHE A 150 -15.21 -10.65 -5.34
N GLU A 151 -15.37 -11.45 -6.39
CA GLU A 151 -16.62 -12.17 -6.67
C GLU A 151 -16.95 -13.19 -5.59
N TRP A 152 -15.95 -13.90 -5.06
CA TRP A 152 -16.15 -14.87 -3.98
C TRP A 152 -16.51 -14.21 -2.65
N SER A 153 -15.74 -13.19 -2.23
CA SER A 153 -16.00 -12.44 -1.01
C SER A 153 -15.38 -11.05 -1.05
N SER A 154 -16.21 -10.03 -1.21
CA SER A 154 -15.77 -8.63 -1.16
C SER A 154 -15.15 -8.27 0.19
N ALA A 155 -15.74 -8.69 1.31
CA ALA A 155 -15.18 -8.47 2.65
C ALA A 155 -13.87 -9.25 2.86
N GLY A 156 -13.82 -10.51 2.40
CA GLY A 156 -12.65 -11.38 2.56
C GLY A 156 -11.40 -10.80 1.91
N VAL A 157 -11.52 -10.20 0.72
CA VAL A 157 -10.39 -9.57 0.02
C VAL A 157 -9.77 -8.43 0.81
N PHE A 158 -10.60 -7.54 1.37
CA PHE A 158 -10.09 -6.42 2.17
C PHE A 158 -9.46 -6.86 3.49
N PHE A 159 -9.97 -7.93 4.12
CA PHE A 159 -9.32 -8.52 5.29
C PHE A 159 -7.98 -9.18 4.94
N MET A 160 -7.89 -9.87 3.80
CA MET A 160 -6.61 -10.41 3.31
C MET A 160 -5.59 -9.29 3.08
N PHE A 161 -5.98 -8.19 2.44
CA PHE A 161 -5.11 -7.03 2.27
C PHE A 161 -4.71 -6.39 3.59
N ALA A 162 -5.62 -6.30 4.58
CA ALA A 162 -5.28 -5.83 5.92
C ALA A 162 -4.22 -6.71 6.61
N ILE A 163 -4.33 -8.04 6.50
CA ILE A 163 -3.34 -8.98 7.06
C ILE A 163 -1.97 -8.79 6.39
N ILE A 164 -1.95 -8.59 5.06
CA ILE A 164 -0.71 -8.36 4.32
C ILE A 164 -0.10 -7.00 4.70
N CYS A 165 -0.90 -5.94 4.81
CA CYS A 165 -0.44 -4.63 5.29
C CYS A 165 0.08 -4.68 6.73
N CYS A 166 -0.53 -5.48 7.61
CA CYS A 166 -0.04 -5.73 8.96
C CYS A 166 1.31 -6.48 8.95
N SER A 167 1.43 -7.49 8.09
CA SER A 167 2.69 -8.23 7.89
C SER A 167 3.79 -7.31 7.35
N LEU A 168 3.46 -6.40 6.43
CA LEU A 168 4.36 -5.35 5.95
C LEU A 168 4.79 -4.44 7.08
N LEU A 169 3.88 -4.00 7.96
CA LEU A 169 4.22 -3.19 9.12
C LEU A 169 5.21 -3.90 10.04
N VAL A 170 5.00 -5.19 10.35
CA VAL A 170 5.91 -5.99 11.17
C VAL A 170 7.27 -6.15 10.48
N PHE A 171 7.26 -6.40 9.16
CA PHE A 171 8.47 -6.51 8.36
C PHE A 171 9.28 -5.21 8.38
N VAL A 172 8.64 -4.06 8.16
CA VAL A 172 9.30 -2.75 8.23
C VAL A 172 9.83 -2.46 9.63
N ALA A 173 9.07 -2.83 10.67
CA ALA A 173 9.50 -2.61 12.05
C ALA A 173 10.76 -3.42 12.41
N LYS A 174 10.89 -4.67 11.94
CA LYS A 174 11.99 -5.56 12.32
C LYS A 174 13.19 -5.57 11.36
N LEU A 175 12.95 -5.50 10.05
CA LEU A 175 13.95 -5.82 9.03
C LEU A 175 14.44 -4.60 8.24
N VAL A 176 13.70 -3.48 8.25
CA VAL A 176 14.10 -2.29 7.50
C VAL A 176 14.98 -1.39 8.39
N PRO A 177 16.28 -1.23 8.08
CA PRO A 177 17.14 -0.30 8.81
C PRO A 177 16.76 1.15 8.47
N GLU A 178 17.01 2.07 9.40
CA GLU A 178 16.86 3.50 9.12
C GLU A 178 18.00 3.97 8.20
N THR A 179 17.64 4.51 7.04
CA THR A 179 18.60 5.03 6.05
C THR A 179 18.82 6.54 6.18
N LYS A 180 18.04 7.23 7.03
CA LYS A 180 18.16 8.68 7.20
C LYS A 180 19.52 9.07 7.80
N GLY A 181 20.26 9.90 7.05
CA GLY A 181 21.49 10.56 7.52
C GLY A 181 22.72 9.65 7.58
N ARG A 182 22.65 8.46 6.97
CA ARG A 182 23.80 7.57 6.80
C ARG A 182 24.32 7.64 5.37
N THR A 183 25.62 7.51 5.19
CA THR A 183 26.18 7.42 3.84
C THR A 183 25.87 6.05 3.23
N LEU A 184 25.90 5.96 1.89
CA LEU A 184 25.68 4.69 1.19
C LEU A 184 26.68 3.62 1.63
N GLU A 185 27.91 4.03 1.95
CA GLU A 185 28.98 3.14 2.41
C GLU A 185 28.70 2.60 3.82
N GLU A 186 28.17 3.42 4.74
CA GLU A 186 27.80 2.99 6.10
C GLU A 186 26.63 2.00 6.09
N ILE A 187 25.64 2.22 5.21
CA ILE A 187 24.51 1.32 5.03
C ILE A 187 25.01 -0.03 4.50
N GLN A 188 25.90 -0.02 3.50
CA GLN A 188 26.53 -1.25 2.98
C GLN A 188 27.37 -1.95 4.03
N ALA A 189 28.23 -1.24 4.76
CA ALA A 189 29.06 -1.81 5.82
C ALA A 189 28.23 -2.46 6.94
N SER A 190 27.10 -1.85 7.31
CA SER A 190 26.20 -2.41 8.32
C SER A 190 25.49 -3.69 7.88
N MET A 191 25.29 -3.89 6.58
CA MET A 191 24.75 -5.15 6.04
C MET A 191 25.82 -6.23 5.91
N THR A 192 27.07 -5.87 5.58
CA THR A 192 28.18 -6.82 5.50
C THR A 192 28.62 -7.34 6.87
N LEU A 193 28.48 -6.54 7.94
CA LEU A 193 28.80 -6.94 9.32
C LEU A 193 27.75 -7.86 9.98
N LEU A 194 26.61 -8.09 9.33
CA LEU A 194 25.56 -9.01 9.80
C LEU A 194 25.67 -10.42 9.17
N GLN A 195 26.72 -10.69 8.38
CA GLN A 195 27.10 -12.03 7.90
C GLN A 195 28.19 -12.62 8.79
#